data_AF-A0A2V6IN09-F1
#
_entry.id   AF-A0A2V6IN09-F1
#
_cell.length_a   1.000
_cell.length_b   1.000
_cell.length_c   1.000
_cell.angle_alpha   90.00
_cell.angle_beta   90.00
_cell.angle_gamma   90.00
#
_symmetry.space_group_name_H-M   'P 1'
#
loop_
_entity.id
_entity.type
_entity.pdbx_description
1 polymer ?
#
loop_
_entity_poly.entity_id
_entity_poly.type
_entity_poly.pdbx_seq_one_letter_code
_entity_poly.pdbx_strand_id
1 'polypeptide(L)'
;MAKLAASLRALLARSIDYAGMFPPCQLELEPALKNQAQYLRSTDAWMLSAFVLPVQQFGAAKQLLTEFDPLHPLHVSALGPKTENAAAFRAALAKTDAAIRSLSVHNVDLVSVSQLEMFLPDDADSQLLSEARSTLGSLPTFWEAPSSRAEQTIALVAELNSNADSPTFGYKLRTGGVTSDAFPTSAQIAQALVTPVTHQVPIKFTAGLHHPLRMFRDEVQTKMHGFLNVL
;
A
#
# COMPACT_ATOMS: atom_id res chain seq x y z
N MET A 1 -21.74 24.56 -5.86
CA MET A 1 -20.69 23.87 -5.07
C MET A 1 -19.54 24.85 -4.87
N ALA A 2 -18.99 24.95 -3.66
CA ALA A 2 -17.79 25.76 -3.43
C ALA A 2 -16.64 25.23 -4.30
N LYS A 3 -15.88 26.14 -4.91
CA LYS A 3 -14.72 25.77 -5.73
C LYS A 3 -13.66 25.16 -4.81
N LEU A 4 -13.33 23.88 -5.01
CA LEU A 4 -12.28 23.19 -4.26
C LEU A 4 -10.95 23.95 -4.41
N ALA A 5 -10.22 24.15 -3.30
CA ALA A 5 -8.91 24.77 -3.35
C ALA A 5 -7.94 23.92 -4.18
N ALA A 6 -7.14 24.56 -5.04
CA ALA A 6 -6.19 23.84 -5.91
C ALA A 6 -5.16 23.04 -5.11
N SER A 7 -4.72 23.57 -3.95
CA SER A 7 -3.81 22.88 -3.03
C SER A 7 -4.44 21.61 -2.44
N LEU A 8 -5.70 21.66 -2.02
CA LEU A 8 -6.41 20.49 -1.52
C LEU A 8 -6.59 19.43 -2.61
N ARG A 9 -6.86 19.87 -3.85
CA ARG A 9 -6.92 18.97 -5.00
C ARG A 9 -5.56 18.30 -5.27
N ALA A 10 -4.47 19.04 -5.18
CA ALA A 10 -3.13 18.48 -5.35
C ALA A 10 -2.78 17.47 -4.23
N LEU A 11 -3.10 17.81 -2.97
CA LEU A 11 -2.83 16.98 -1.81
C LEU A 11 -3.55 15.63 -1.87
N LEU A 12 -4.83 15.63 -2.24
CA LEU A 12 -5.65 14.42 -2.19
C LEU A 12 -5.63 13.61 -3.48
N ALA A 13 -5.12 14.15 -4.59
CA ALA A 13 -5.11 13.47 -5.88
C ALA A 13 -4.34 12.15 -5.77
N ARG A 14 -5.04 11.03 -6.04
CA ARG A 14 -4.50 9.66 -5.93
C ARG A 14 -3.81 9.37 -4.59
N SER A 15 -4.32 9.93 -3.50
CA SER A 15 -3.77 9.72 -2.15
C SER A 15 -4.37 8.52 -1.43
N ILE A 16 -5.49 7.98 -1.91
CA ILE A 16 -6.26 6.93 -1.23
C ILE A 16 -6.22 5.65 -2.06
N ASP A 17 -5.65 4.58 -1.49
CA ASP A 17 -5.88 3.23 -2.00
C ASP A 17 -7.13 2.63 -1.37
N TYR A 18 -7.96 1.97 -2.18
CA TYR A 18 -9.16 1.31 -1.69
C TYR A 18 -8.86 -0.11 -1.23
N ALA A 19 -9.05 -0.34 0.06
CA ALA A 19 -8.80 -1.60 0.76
C ALA A 19 -10.11 -2.24 1.27
N GLY A 20 -11.14 -2.28 0.42
CA GLY A 20 -12.51 -2.71 0.80
C GLY A 20 -12.62 -4.15 1.33
N MET A 21 -11.67 -5.02 0.97
CA MET A 21 -11.63 -6.41 1.45
C MET A 21 -11.12 -6.55 2.89
N PHE A 22 -10.60 -5.47 3.48
CA PHE A 22 -10.00 -5.48 4.81
C PHE A 22 -10.93 -4.77 5.81
N PRO A 23 -10.74 -5.02 7.13
CA PRO A 23 -11.48 -4.28 8.15
C PRO A 23 -11.36 -2.75 7.95
N PRO A 24 -12.44 -1.99 8.18
CA PRO A 24 -13.71 -2.42 8.79
C PRO A 24 -14.74 -2.99 7.81
N CYS A 25 -14.58 -2.81 6.50
CA CYS A 25 -15.58 -3.21 5.51
C CYS A 25 -15.66 -4.74 5.36
N GLN A 26 -14.50 -5.41 5.30
CA GLN A 26 -14.38 -6.87 5.18
C GLN A 26 -15.22 -7.45 4.02
N LEU A 27 -15.25 -6.77 2.88
CA LEU A 27 -16.03 -7.23 1.74
C LEU A 27 -15.36 -8.44 1.08
N GLU A 28 -16.17 -9.36 0.56
CA GLU A 28 -15.70 -10.36 -0.39
C GLU A 28 -15.17 -9.72 -1.68
N LEU A 29 -14.39 -10.46 -2.46
CA LEU A 29 -13.71 -9.93 -3.65
C LEU A 29 -14.66 -9.27 -4.66
N GLU A 30 -15.76 -9.94 -4.99
CA GLU A 30 -16.72 -9.45 -5.99
C GLU A 30 -17.38 -8.11 -5.60
N PRO A 31 -18.02 -7.97 -4.43
CA PRO A 31 -18.57 -6.67 -4.02
C PRO A 31 -17.49 -5.59 -3.86
N ALA A 32 -16.27 -5.95 -3.43
CA ALA A 32 -15.16 -5.00 -3.36
C ALA A 32 -14.78 -4.48 -4.76
N LEU A 33 -14.66 -5.34 -5.77
CA LEU A 33 -14.34 -4.92 -7.14
C LEU A 33 -15.48 -4.13 -7.80
N LYS A 34 -16.74 -4.48 -7.55
CA LYS A 34 -17.89 -3.69 -8.03
C LYS A 34 -17.88 -2.29 -7.45
N ASN A 35 -17.59 -2.15 -6.15
CA ASN A 35 -17.43 -0.83 -5.52
C ASN A 35 -16.26 -0.06 -6.17
N GLN A 36 -15.11 -0.69 -6.39
CA GLN A 36 -13.97 -0.05 -7.07
C GLN A 36 -14.36 0.46 -8.47
N ALA A 37 -15.02 -0.38 -9.27
CA ALA A 37 -15.48 -0.02 -10.60
C ALA A 37 -16.50 1.15 -10.58
N GLN A 38 -17.37 1.21 -9.58
CA GLN A 38 -18.28 2.33 -9.37
C GLN A 38 -17.53 3.60 -8.95
N TYR A 39 -16.58 3.50 -8.02
CA TYR A 39 -15.82 4.65 -7.50
C TYR A 39 -14.97 5.30 -8.58
N LEU A 40 -14.38 4.52 -9.49
CA LEU A 40 -13.63 5.04 -10.64
C LEU A 40 -14.47 5.90 -11.59
N ARG A 41 -15.80 5.72 -11.59
CA ARG A 41 -16.75 6.48 -12.42
C ARG A 41 -17.46 7.61 -11.65
N SER A 42 -17.09 7.80 -10.38
CA SER A 42 -17.66 8.86 -9.54
C SER A 42 -16.96 10.20 -9.74
N THR A 43 -17.59 11.28 -9.30
CA THR A 43 -16.99 12.64 -9.30
C THR A 43 -15.75 12.75 -8.41
N ASP A 44 -15.57 11.83 -7.47
CA ASP A 44 -14.50 11.81 -6.48
C ASP A 44 -13.36 10.84 -6.82
N ALA A 45 -13.43 10.18 -7.99
CA ALA A 45 -12.43 9.23 -8.47
C ALA A 45 -10.99 9.80 -8.51
N TRP A 46 -10.85 11.12 -8.61
CA TRP A 46 -9.56 11.80 -8.63
C TRP A 46 -8.74 11.60 -7.34
N MET A 47 -9.37 11.27 -6.21
CA MET A 47 -8.66 10.96 -4.96
C MET A 47 -8.14 9.51 -4.91
N LEU A 48 -8.72 8.63 -5.73
CA LEU A 48 -8.49 7.19 -5.69
C LEU A 48 -7.22 6.82 -6.47
N SER A 49 -6.40 5.94 -5.90
CA SER A 49 -5.13 5.48 -6.46
C SER A 49 -5.23 4.05 -6.99
N ALA A 50 -5.17 3.06 -6.10
CA ALA A 50 -5.18 1.65 -6.46
C ALA A 50 -6.11 0.83 -5.56
N PHE A 51 -6.51 -0.34 -6.03
CA PHE A 51 -7.23 -1.34 -5.28
C PHE A 51 -6.24 -2.29 -4.60
N VAL A 52 -6.30 -2.42 -3.27
CA VAL A 52 -5.42 -3.34 -2.52
C VAL A 52 -5.94 -4.77 -2.67
N LEU A 53 -5.19 -5.61 -3.38
CA LEU A 53 -5.60 -6.97 -3.72
C LEU A 53 -4.55 -7.99 -3.25
N PRO A 54 -4.91 -8.96 -2.38
CA PRO A 54 -4.04 -10.09 -2.08
C PRO A 54 -3.64 -10.83 -3.36
N VAL A 55 -2.35 -11.14 -3.50
CA VAL A 55 -1.81 -11.84 -4.69
C VAL A 55 -2.53 -13.17 -4.95
N GLN A 56 -2.97 -13.85 -3.89
CA GLN A 56 -3.71 -15.12 -3.98
C GLN A 56 -5.07 -14.97 -4.67
N GLN A 57 -5.65 -13.76 -4.67
CA GLN A 57 -6.95 -13.46 -5.27
C GLN A 57 -6.85 -13.02 -6.73
N PHE A 58 -5.65 -12.92 -7.31
CA PHE A 58 -5.47 -12.48 -8.71
C PHE A 58 -6.20 -13.38 -9.69
N GLY A 59 -6.19 -14.70 -9.47
CA GLY A 59 -6.90 -15.65 -10.33
C GLY A 59 -8.41 -15.43 -10.36
N ALA A 60 -9.03 -15.21 -9.20
CA ALA A 60 -10.45 -14.91 -9.09
C ALA A 60 -10.78 -13.51 -9.64
N ALA A 61 -9.92 -12.52 -9.40
CA ALA A 61 -10.11 -11.15 -9.91
C ALA A 61 -10.15 -11.08 -11.44
N LYS A 62 -9.38 -11.95 -12.14
CA LYS A 62 -9.39 -12.04 -13.61
C LYS A 62 -10.80 -12.27 -14.17
N GLN A 63 -11.63 -13.04 -13.47
CA GLN A 63 -13.00 -13.37 -13.90
C GLN A 63 -13.97 -12.19 -13.76
N LEU A 64 -13.57 -11.15 -13.02
CA LEU A 64 -14.38 -9.98 -12.70
C LEU A 64 -13.89 -8.71 -13.42
N LEU A 65 -12.95 -8.83 -14.35
CA LEU A 65 -12.41 -7.69 -15.10
C LEU A 65 -13.46 -7.05 -16.04
N THR A 66 -14.57 -7.73 -16.29
CA THR A 66 -15.71 -7.19 -17.09
C THR A 66 -16.38 -5.98 -16.46
N GLU A 67 -16.15 -5.71 -15.17
CA GLU A 67 -16.63 -4.50 -14.47
C GLU A 67 -15.83 -3.23 -14.87
N PHE A 68 -14.67 -3.41 -15.51
CA PHE A 68 -13.73 -2.36 -15.90
C PHE A 68 -13.71 -2.13 -17.41
N ASP A 69 -13.25 -0.95 -17.83
CA ASP A 69 -13.12 -0.57 -19.23
C ASP A 69 -11.81 0.23 -19.43
N PRO A 70 -11.33 0.43 -20.68
CA PRO A 70 -10.06 1.12 -20.92
C PRO A 70 -10.00 2.57 -20.43
N LEU A 71 -11.14 3.23 -20.19
CA LEU A 71 -11.18 4.57 -19.58
C LEU A 71 -11.14 4.52 -18.06
N HIS A 72 -11.51 3.38 -17.46
CA HIS A 72 -11.55 3.14 -16.03
C HIS A 72 -10.89 1.80 -15.66
N PRO A 73 -9.59 1.62 -15.94
CA PRO A 73 -8.90 0.36 -15.69
C PRO A 73 -8.72 0.10 -14.19
N LEU A 74 -8.58 -1.17 -13.82
CA LEU A 74 -8.22 -1.59 -12.47
C LEU A 74 -6.72 -1.40 -12.22
N HIS A 75 -6.37 -0.40 -11.44
CA HIS A 75 -5.03 -0.27 -10.87
C HIS A 75 -4.92 -1.07 -9.58
N VAL A 76 -3.98 -2.00 -9.50
CA VAL A 76 -3.79 -2.91 -8.37
C VAL A 76 -2.58 -2.51 -7.54
N SER A 77 -2.79 -2.42 -6.22
CA SER A 77 -1.73 -2.55 -5.23
C SER A 77 -1.67 -4.01 -4.78
N ALA A 78 -0.65 -4.73 -5.25
CA ALA A 78 -0.48 -6.14 -4.94
C ALA A 78 -0.11 -6.30 -3.47
N LEU A 79 -0.87 -7.07 -2.70
CA LEU A 79 -0.54 -7.39 -1.31
C LEU A 79 0.07 -8.79 -1.23
N GLY A 80 1.39 -8.84 -1.03
CA GLY A 80 2.15 -10.07 -0.81
C GLY A 80 1.88 -10.67 0.58
N PRO A 81 2.18 -11.97 0.76
CA PRO A 81 1.96 -12.64 2.04
C PRO A 81 2.95 -12.15 3.11
N LYS A 82 2.55 -12.29 4.38
CA LYS A 82 3.48 -12.19 5.51
C LYS A 82 4.32 -13.46 5.60
N THR A 83 5.62 -13.33 5.86
CA THR A 83 6.57 -14.44 5.98
C THR A 83 7.33 -14.37 7.29
N GLU A 84 7.80 -15.52 7.77
CA GLU A 84 8.43 -15.64 9.10
C GLU A 84 9.91 -15.29 9.11
N ASN A 85 10.62 -15.47 7.98
CA ASN A 85 12.06 -15.27 7.86
C ASN A 85 12.48 -14.96 6.42
N ALA A 86 13.75 -14.61 6.23
CA ALA A 86 14.34 -14.23 4.95
C ALA A 86 14.27 -15.34 3.87
N ALA A 87 14.35 -16.63 4.25
CA ALA A 87 14.26 -17.73 3.29
C ALA A 87 12.82 -17.89 2.74
N ALA A 88 11.83 -17.88 3.64
CA ALA A 88 10.42 -17.90 3.26
C ALA A 88 10.03 -16.66 2.45
N PHE A 89 10.58 -15.49 2.80
CA PHE A 89 10.40 -14.25 2.05
C PHE A 89 10.85 -14.38 0.60
N ARG A 90 12.05 -14.90 0.33
CA ARG A 90 12.56 -15.11 -1.05
C ARG A 90 11.61 -15.97 -1.88
N ALA A 91 11.19 -17.09 -1.32
CA ALA A 91 10.27 -18.00 -2.01
C ALA A 91 8.90 -17.36 -2.27
N ALA A 92 8.37 -16.59 -1.31
CA ALA A 92 7.12 -15.86 -1.46
C ALA A 92 7.22 -14.72 -2.48
N LEU A 93 8.35 -14.00 -2.51
CA LEU A 93 8.59 -12.91 -3.42
C LEU A 93 8.67 -13.40 -4.87
N ALA A 94 9.39 -14.49 -5.13
CA ALA A 94 9.48 -15.08 -6.47
C ALA A 94 8.09 -15.52 -6.99
N LYS A 95 7.26 -16.12 -6.12
CA LYS A 95 5.87 -16.46 -6.46
C LYS A 95 5.02 -15.23 -6.71
N THR A 96 5.23 -14.17 -5.92
CA THR A 96 4.51 -12.90 -6.05
C THR A 96 4.85 -12.20 -7.36
N ASP A 97 6.12 -12.10 -7.72
CA ASP A 97 6.56 -11.55 -9.01
C ASP A 97 5.98 -12.35 -10.19
N ALA A 98 6.01 -13.68 -10.13
CA ALA A 98 5.39 -14.52 -11.17
C ALA A 98 3.88 -14.27 -11.31
N ALA A 99 3.15 -14.11 -10.19
CA ALA A 99 1.73 -13.79 -10.20
C ALA A 99 1.46 -12.39 -10.75
N ILE A 100 2.27 -11.39 -10.40
CA ILE A 100 2.20 -10.03 -10.94
C ILE A 100 2.41 -10.06 -12.45
N ARG A 101 3.46 -10.70 -12.96
CA ARG A 101 3.70 -10.85 -14.41
C ARG A 101 2.54 -11.55 -15.11
N SER A 102 1.98 -12.61 -14.49
CA SER A 102 0.81 -13.31 -15.03
C SER A 102 -0.46 -12.48 -15.08
N LEU A 103 -0.66 -11.55 -14.13
CA LEU A 103 -1.79 -10.62 -14.16
C LEU A 103 -1.56 -9.51 -15.18
N SER A 104 -0.36 -8.92 -15.22
CA SER A 104 -0.04 -7.81 -16.12
C SER A 104 -0.11 -8.18 -17.60
N VAL A 105 0.10 -9.45 -17.98
CA VAL A 105 -0.09 -9.91 -19.37
C VAL A 105 -1.57 -10.17 -19.70
N HIS A 106 -2.43 -10.29 -18.69
CA HIS A 106 -3.84 -10.59 -18.86
C HIS A 106 -4.66 -9.31 -19.04
N ASN A 107 -5.13 -9.03 -20.27
CA ASN A 107 -5.94 -7.86 -20.61
C ASN A 107 -5.30 -6.53 -20.17
N VAL A 108 -4.18 -6.19 -20.80
CA VAL A 108 -3.34 -5.01 -20.51
C VAL A 108 -4.11 -3.68 -20.49
N ASP A 109 -5.25 -3.60 -21.18
CA ASP A 109 -6.09 -2.40 -21.23
C ASP A 109 -7.01 -2.25 -20.00
N LEU A 110 -7.24 -3.33 -19.25
CA LEU A 110 -8.22 -3.36 -18.15
C LEU A 110 -7.60 -3.46 -16.77
N VAL A 111 -6.36 -3.96 -16.65
CA VAL A 111 -5.71 -4.15 -15.35
C VAL A 111 -4.21 -3.88 -15.42
N SER A 112 -3.69 -3.24 -14.38
CA SER A 112 -2.26 -3.01 -14.19
C SER A 112 -1.89 -3.17 -12.73
N VAL A 113 -0.77 -3.82 -12.43
CA VAL A 113 -0.19 -3.79 -11.08
C VAL A 113 0.71 -2.55 -10.98
N SER A 114 0.30 -1.58 -10.18
CA SER A 114 1.00 -0.29 -10.05
C SER A 114 2.05 -0.30 -8.95
N GLN A 115 1.90 -1.18 -7.96
CA GLN A 115 2.81 -1.27 -6.82
C GLN A 115 2.66 -2.63 -6.11
N LEU A 116 3.66 -2.98 -5.31
CA LEU A 116 3.66 -4.13 -4.39
C LEU A 116 3.75 -3.64 -2.94
N GLU A 117 3.04 -4.29 -2.04
CA GLU A 117 3.14 -4.13 -0.60
C GLU A 117 3.40 -5.49 0.03
N MET A 118 4.41 -5.61 0.89
CA MET A 118 4.74 -6.89 1.53
C MET A 118 5.44 -6.66 2.87
N PHE A 119 5.20 -7.57 3.83
CA PHE A 119 5.89 -7.51 5.12
C PHE A 119 7.37 -7.84 4.96
N LEU A 120 8.21 -7.01 5.57
CA LEU A 120 9.64 -7.29 5.66
C LEU A 120 9.91 -8.14 6.93
N PRO A 121 10.54 -9.31 6.82
CA PRO A 121 10.82 -10.13 8.00
C PRO A 121 11.84 -9.46 8.93
N ASP A 122 11.96 -9.97 10.15
CA ASP A 122 12.82 -9.36 11.18
C ASP A 122 14.32 -9.55 10.89
N ASP A 123 14.67 -10.63 10.23
CA ASP A 123 16.02 -11.01 9.78
C ASP A 123 16.38 -10.47 8.38
N ALA A 124 15.61 -9.50 7.86
CA ALA A 124 15.91 -8.86 6.57
C ALA A 124 17.17 -7.99 6.63
N ASP A 125 18.03 -8.14 5.64
CA ASP A 125 19.27 -7.37 5.45
C ASP A 125 19.34 -6.72 4.07
N SER A 126 20.46 -6.04 3.79
CA SER A 126 20.67 -5.32 2.52
C SER A 126 20.77 -6.28 1.33
N GLN A 127 21.32 -7.47 1.55
CA GLN A 127 21.41 -8.50 0.52
C GLN A 127 20.01 -8.97 0.09
N LEU A 128 19.13 -9.28 1.04
CA LEU A 128 17.75 -9.70 0.77
C LEU A 128 17.00 -8.67 -0.08
N LEU A 129 17.12 -7.39 0.27
CA LEU A 129 16.44 -6.33 -0.48
C LEU A 129 17.11 -6.05 -1.85
N SER A 130 18.42 -6.23 -1.99
CA SER A 130 19.08 -6.17 -3.30
C SER A 130 18.61 -7.28 -4.25
N GLU A 131 18.44 -8.50 -3.73
CA GLU A 131 17.83 -9.62 -4.46
C GLU A 131 16.37 -9.32 -4.83
N ALA A 132 15.63 -8.72 -3.90
CA ALA A 132 14.24 -8.30 -4.15
C ALA A 132 14.14 -7.28 -5.29
N ARG A 133 15.05 -6.30 -5.33
CA ARG A 133 15.10 -5.31 -6.40
C ARG A 133 15.40 -5.96 -7.75
N SER A 134 16.36 -6.86 -7.79
CA SER A 134 16.70 -7.61 -9.01
C SER A 134 15.51 -8.41 -9.54
N THR A 135 14.67 -8.92 -8.64
CA THR A 135 13.44 -9.66 -8.98
C THR A 135 12.34 -8.74 -9.52
N LEU A 136 12.07 -7.64 -8.80
CA LEU A 136 10.91 -6.76 -9.05
C LEU A 136 11.17 -5.69 -10.12
N GLY A 137 12.44 -5.42 -10.43
CA GLY A 137 12.85 -4.38 -11.37
C GLY A 137 12.37 -2.99 -10.92
N SER A 138 11.60 -2.34 -11.79
CA SER A 138 11.13 -0.97 -11.58
C SER A 138 9.75 -0.86 -10.90
N LEU A 139 9.18 -1.96 -10.38
CA LEU A 139 7.89 -1.92 -9.70
C LEU A 139 8.01 -1.19 -8.34
N PRO A 140 7.26 -0.10 -8.10
CA PRO A 140 7.20 0.53 -6.78
C PRO A 140 6.80 -0.48 -5.71
N THR A 141 7.59 -0.59 -4.64
CA THR A 141 7.40 -1.61 -3.62
C THR A 141 7.53 -1.02 -2.23
N PHE A 142 6.51 -1.23 -1.39
CA PHE A 142 6.49 -0.73 -0.03
C PHE A 142 6.64 -1.87 0.98
N TRP A 143 7.70 -1.79 1.77
CA TRP A 143 8.04 -2.79 2.79
C TRP A 143 7.40 -2.45 4.12
N GLU A 144 6.48 -3.31 4.58
CA GLU A 144 5.79 -3.12 5.86
C GLU A 144 6.64 -3.65 7.01
N ALA A 145 6.97 -2.78 7.97
CA ALA A 145 7.62 -3.13 9.22
C ALA A 145 7.04 -2.29 10.38
N PRO A 146 7.03 -2.80 11.62
CA PRO A 146 6.45 -2.08 12.75
C PRO A 146 7.19 -0.76 13.03
N SER A 147 6.51 0.18 13.71
CA SER A 147 7.08 1.49 14.05
C SER A 147 8.38 1.41 14.87
N SER A 148 8.55 0.36 15.69
CA SER A 148 9.78 0.09 16.44
C SER A 148 11.00 -0.20 15.55
N ARG A 149 10.79 -0.65 14.31
CA ARG A 149 11.84 -0.89 13.31
C ARG A 149 11.86 0.15 12.19
N ALA A 150 11.09 1.25 12.31
CA ALA A 150 10.95 2.22 11.23
C ALA A 150 12.31 2.79 10.81
N GLU A 151 13.10 3.33 11.76
CA GLU A 151 14.40 3.93 11.46
C GLU A 151 15.35 2.96 10.76
N GLN A 152 15.52 1.76 11.31
CA GLN A 152 16.36 0.71 10.73
C GLN A 152 15.91 0.34 9.30
N THR A 153 14.60 0.13 9.11
CA THR A 153 14.02 -0.26 7.81
C THR A 153 14.18 0.86 6.78
N ILE A 154 13.93 2.11 7.18
CA ILE A 154 14.05 3.27 6.30
C ILE A 154 15.52 3.48 5.91
N ALA A 155 16.46 3.36 6.84
CA ALA A 155 17.89 3.48 6.55
C ALA A 155 18.34 2.40 5.55
N LEU A 156 17.88 1.17 5.71
CA LEU A 156 18.17 0.07 4.79
C LEU A 156 17.62 0.32 3.38
N VAL A 157 16.36 0.80 3.29
CA VAL A 157 15.74 1.16 2.02
C VAL A 157 16.46 2.35 1.37
N ALA A 158 16.86 3.34 2.16
CA ALA A 158 17.58 4.52 1.71
C ALA A 158 18.95 4.18 1.12
N GLU A 159 19.71 3.32 1.80
CA GLU A 159 21.01 2.83 1.32
C GLU A 159 20.86 2.18 -0.05
N LEU A 160 19.87 1.30 -0.21
CA LEU A 160 19.60 0.68 -1.49
C LEU A 160 19.16 1.69 -2.54
N ASN A 161 18.21 2.57 -2.23
CA ASN A 161 17.74 3.58 -3.18
C ASN A 161 18.85 4.52 -3.66
N SER A 162 19.81 4.86 -2.79
CA SER A 162 20.97 5.71 -3.14
C SER A 162 21.88 5.08 -4.19
N ASN A 163 21.86 3.75 -4.31
CA ASN A 163 22.63 2.98 -5.29
C ASN A 163 21.86 2.67 -6.59
N ALA A 164 20.65 3.23 -6.78
CA ALA A 164 19.81 2.96 -7.94
C ALA A 164 19.55 4.21 -8.77
N ASP A 165 19.58 4.05 -10.11
CA ASP A 165 19.24 5.13 -11.05
C ASP A 165 17.76 5.55 -10.95
N SER A 166 16.89 4.61 -10.56
CA SER A 166 15.46 4.84 -10.33
C SER A 166 15.03 4.13 -9.04
N PRO A 167 14.94 4.84 -7.91
CA PRO A 167 14.57 4.25 -6.64
C PRO A 167 13.07 3.91 -6.60
N THR A 168 12.76 2.65 -6.28
CA THR A 168 11.37 2.14 -6.29
C THR A 168 10.91 1.61 -4.94
N PHE A 169 11.80 1.51 -3.96
CA PHE A 169 11.46 0.96 -2.66
C PHE A 169 11.06 2.05 -1.68
N GLY A 170 9.98 1.79 -0.95
CA GLY A 170 9.44 2.65 0.09
C GLY A 170 9.23 1.89 1.39
N TYR A 171 8.97 2.65 2.45
CA TYR A 171 8.57 2.11 3.74
C TYR A 171 7.05 2.16 3.88
N LYS A 172 6.46 1.14 4.50
CA LYS A 172 5.04 1.11 4.85
C LYS A 172 4.87 0.99 6.36
N LEU A 173 4.10 1.90 6.93
CA LEU A 173 3.70 1.84 8.33
C LEU A 173 2.23 1.51 8.46
N ARG A 174 1.93 0.49 9.26
CA ARG A 174 0.57 0.25 9.75
C ARG A 174 0.24 1.21 10.90
N THR A 175 -0.92 1.86 10.80
CA THR A 175 -1.38 2.90 11.74
C THR A 175 -2.62 2.52 12.53
N GLY A 176 -3.06 1.26 12.43
CA GLY A 176 -4.21 0.76 13.17
C GLY A 176 -4.45 -0.73 13.03
N GLY A 177 -5.46 -1.20 13.74
CA GLY A 177 -5.90 -2.58 13.76
C GLY A 177 -7.17 -2.73 14.60
N VAL A 178 -7.42 -3.94 15.09
CA VAL A 178 -8.60 -4.27 15.92
C VAL A 178 -8.33 -4.12 17.42
N THR A 179 -7.08 -3.94 17.82
CA THR A 179 -6.65 -3.74 19.21
C THR A 179 -6.00 -2.37 19.37
N SER A 180 -6.03 -1.82 20.59
CA SER A 180 -5.53 -0.47 20.88
C SER A 180 -4.02 -0.31 20.66
N ASP A 181 -3.24 -1.38 20.86
CA ASP A 181 -1.79 -1.45 20.65
C ASP A 181 -1.39 -1.47 19.17
N ALA A 182 -2.33 -1.72 18.25
CA ALA A 182 -2.09 -1.64 16.82
C ALA A 182 -2.03 -0.18 16.30
N PHE A 183 -2.31 0.82 17.14
CA PHE A 183 -2.29 2.23 16.79
C PHE A 183 -1.00 2.90 17.31
N PRO A 184 -0.07 3.28 16.42
CA PRO A 184 1.13 4.00 16.83
C PRO A 184 0.80 5.34 17.50
N THR A 185 1.61 5.73 18.48
CA THR A 185 1.54 7.06 19.09
C THR A 185 1.84 8.17 18.07
N SER A 186 1.42 9.40 18.36
CA SER A 186 1.76 10.55 17.50
C SER A 186 3.28 10.74 17.33
N ALA A 187 4.08 10.41 18.35
CA ALA A 187 5.54 10.47 18.27
C ALA A 187 6.10 9.43 17.28
N GLN A 188 5.58 8.20 17.30
CA GLN A 188 5.96 7.16 16.34
C GLN A 188 5.56 7.52 14.90
N ILE A 189 4.38 8.11 14.69
CA ILE A 189 3.98 8.62 13.37
C ILE A 189 4.92 9.74 12.91
N ALA A 190 5.22 10.71 13.76
CA ALA A 190 6.11 11.82 13.43
C ALA A 190 7.52 11.31 13.07
N GLN A 191 8.06 10.35 13.81
CA GLN A 191 9.35 9.74 13.50
C GLN A 191 9.32 9.03 12.13
N ALA A 192 8.26 8.28 11.86
CA ALA A 192 8.07 7.63 10.57
C ALA A 192 7.86 8.61 9.41
N LEU A 193 7.45 9.87 9.65
CA LEU A 193 7.36 10.91 8.62
C LEU A 193 8.69 11.64 8.39
N VAL A 194 9.43 11.95 9.46
CA VAL A 194 10.65 12.77 9.39
C VAL A 194 11.84 11.99 8.82
N THR A 195 12.00 10.72 9.23
CA THR A 195 13.15 9.91 8.81
C THR A 195 13.17 9.65 7.29
N PRO A 196 12.07 9.21 6.64
CA PRO A 196 12.07 9.01 5.19
C PRO A 196 12.28 10.31 4.41
N VAL A 197 11.75 11.44 4.87
CA VAL A 197 11.95 12.74 4.21
C VAL A 197 13.44 13.10 4.16
N THR A 198 14.18 12.83 5.24
CA THR A 198 15.63 13.06 5.31
C THR A 198 16.39 12.20 4.30
N HIS A 199 15.88 11.00 4.01
CA HIS A 199 16.50 10.01 3.13
C HIS A 199 15.85 9.90 1.75
N GLN A 200 14.88 10.76 1.43
CA GLN A 200 14.07 10.71 0.20
C GLN A 200 13.44 9.33 -0.07
N VAL A 201 13.03 8.62 0.99
CA VAL A 201 12.36 7.32 0.89
C VAL A 201 10.84 7.54 0.82
N PRO A 202 10.15 7.03 -0.22
CA PRO A 202 8.69 7.06 -0.26
C PRO A 202 8.08 6.35 0.95
N ILE A 203 7.00 6.90 1.49
CA ILE A 203 6.28 6.30 2.61
C ILE A 203 4.82 6.03 2.24
N LYS A 204 4.29 4.95 2.80
CA LYS A 204 2.88 4.58 2.72
C LYS A 204 2.33 4.29 4.11
N PHE A 205 1.09 4.69 4.36
CA PHE A 205 0.39 4.37 5.60
C PHE A 205 -0.81 3.48 5.33
N THR A 206 -1.13 2.58 6.26
CA THR A 206 -2.26 1.65 6.11
C THR A 206 -2.98 1.40 7.42
N ALA A 207 -4.22 0.95 7.35
CA ALA A 207 -5.10 0.59 8.46
C ALA A 207 -5.37 1.73 9.47
N GLY A 208 -6.63 1.88 9.88
CA GLY A 208 -7.00 2.85 10.90
C GLY A 208 -7.15 4.30 10.43
N LEU A 209 -6.86 4.60 9.15
CA LEU A 209 -6.99 5.94 8.54
C LEU A 209 -8.35 6.16 7.86
N HIS A 210 -9.43 5.66 8.46
CA HIS A 210 -10.78 5.68 7.86
C HIS A 210 -11.49 7.03 8.00
N HIS A 211 -10.91 7.97 8.75
CA HIS A 211 -11.48 9.28 9.06
C HIS A 211 -10.51 10.38 8.63
N PRO A 212 -10.97 11.60 8.32
CA PRO A 212 -10.08 12.68 7.90
C PRO A 212 -9.19 13.17 9.03
N LEU A 213 -9.73 13.25 10.26
CA LEU A 213 -9.07 13.85 11.41
C LEU A 213 -8.96 12.86 12.57
N ARG A 214 -7.88 13.01 13.35
CA ARG A 214 -7.63 12.23 14.55
C ARG A 214 -8.77 12.35 15.57
N MET A 215 -9.25 11.21 16.06
CA MET A 215 -10.35 11.15 17.01
C MET A 215 -10.24 9.93 17.93
N PHE A 216 -10.81 10.03 19.14
CA PHE A 216 -11.00 8.86 19.99
C PHE A 216 -12.13 7.99 19.44
N ARG A 217 -11.96 6.67 19.54
CA ARG A 217 -12.90 5.69 18.99
C ARG A 217 -13.16 4.61 20.02
N ASP A 218 -14.44 4.52 20.42
CA ASP A 218 -14.89 3.56 21.43
C ASP A 218 -14.69 2.12 20.95
N GLU A 219 -14.74 1.86 19.64
CA GLU A 219 -14.64 0.50 19.09
C GLU A 219 -13.26 -0.13 19.29
N VAL A 220 -12.22 0.69 19.43
CA VAL A 220 -10.82 0.26 19.64
C VAL A 220 -10.22 0.82 20.94
N GLN A 221 -11.01 1.56 21.72
CA GLN A 221 -10.63 2.17 23.00
C GLN A 221 -9.31 2.99 22.92
N THR A 222 -9.09 3.68 21.79
CA THR A 222 -7.89 4.50 21.58
C THR A 222 -8.14 5.63 20.58
N LYS A 223 -7.15 6.52 20.39
CA LYS A 223 -7.18 7.57 19.38
C LYS A 223 -6.69 7.03 18.03
N MET A 224 -7.58 7.02 17.04
CA MET A 224 -7.24 6.72 15.65
C MET A 224 -6.73 8.00 14.97
N HIS A 225 -5.64 7.91 14.22
CA HIS A 225 -5.20 9.01 13.35
C HIS A 225 -6.13 9.11 12.13
N GLY A 226 -6.29 10.32 11.61
CA GLY A 226 -6.95 10.53 10.34
C GLY A 226 -5.97 10.56 9.17
N PHE A 227 -6.44 10.31 7.95
CA PHE A 227 -5.56 10.35 6.77
C PHE A 227 -4.92 11.73 6.57
N LEU A 228 -5.56 12.84 6.95
CA LEU A 228 -4.97 14.18 6.88
C LEU A 228 -3.85 14.40 7.92
N ASN A 229 -3.66 13.49 8.88
CA ASN A 229 -2.56 13.59 9.84
C ASN A 229 -1.24 13.03 9.29
N VAL A 230 -1.27 12.34 8.14
CA VAL A 230 -0.11 11.67 7.54
C VAL A 230 0.15 12.06 6.07
N LEU A 231 -0.68 12.94 5.51
CA LEU A 231 -0.52 13.53 4.17
C LEU A 231 0.19 14.89 4.24
#